data_AF-A0AAV7ZQ16-F1
#
_entry.id   AF-A0AAV7ZQ16-F1
#
_cell.length_a   1.000
_cell.length_b   1.000
_cell.length_c   1.000
_cell.angle_alpha   90.00
_cell.angle_beta   90.00
_cell.angle_gamma   90.00
#
_symmetry.space_group_name_H-M   'P 1'
#
loop_
_entity.id
_entity.type
_entity.pdbx_description
1 polymer ?
#
loop_
_entity_poly.entity_id
_entity_poly.type
_entity_poly.pdbx_seq_one_letter_code
_entity_poly.pdbx_strand_id
1 'polypeptide(L)'
;MGNKQKKAEQKQTQTQKHKQKQKKKHKPTPTEIIIKSIEPQKEKFKTLFDLGCCFLCCYRIVGIVPPYQALSLFKDSKKAIYRKIFGKPTNVKPTTKPNPYCLACLSILKTENFEQILKVIYQKQGYQNVDFFGINITVPPSIILRESCLCLFVSLPLDNIIPLKQILKETVFERSKLESLLGAPQGLIDQASLSIKIGWKYPYDKKEISQIKSLLPSSNRKRKKQSYKTKLKLKTKEKKVLQQQLFEQKEQEKKKQKQKQKENEKEKEKEIEKEIENENENEKEMEIENEKIEKQRELEDKFLVKYDPEAQIITSKSVKNSLKNITKDELEELCPIPPEPVKEQTSVIIYFTSKPIYIFGKYCKMSRNIPNAPWYIGDERKGNYSVEEFVSRPLTNIFSGTHSGFVSSGREDIDVRMLGTGRPFILEIYEPKIYKQMLSLKEKKQIVEQVFNISEGLVTIKDLKVVGKSYRKKTIEGENKRKGYRCVVWCKCSFDQQLFTQKLHGLTSDTNGELILKQKTPVRVLHRRNLAVRERTIYEIKNIKQINQNFLIMDLITQGGTYVKEFINGDFGRTNPNFAQIIGCKSELVQLDVISVNLNK
;
A
#
# COMPACT_ATOMS: atom_id res chain seq x y z
N MET A 1 81.83 -17.90 40.66
CA MET A 1 80.37 -17.94 40.92
C MET A 1 79.48 -17.88 39.66
N GLY A 2 80.01 -17.83 38.43
CA GLY A 2 79.21 -17.67 37.20
C GLY A 2 78.60 -18.94 36.55
N ASN A 3 78.97 -20.16 36.97
CA ASN A 3 78.50 -21.40 36.31
C ASN A 3 77.28 -22.08 36.98
N LYS A 4 76.90 -21.68 38.21
CA LYS A 4 75.67 -22.16 38.86
C LYS A 4 74.43 -21.31 38.47
N GLN A 5 74.60 -20.02 38.16
CA GLN A 5 73.51 -19.15 37.70
C GLN A 5 73.05 -19.48 36.26
N LYS A 6 73.98 -19.74 35.32
CA LYS A 6 73.61 -20.08 33.93
C LYS A 6 72.84 -21.41 33.78
N LYS A 7 73.12 -22.41 34.64
CA LYS A 7 72.36 -23.69 34.66
C LYS A 7 70.98 -23.55 35.32
N ALA A 8 70.78 -22.58 36.22
CA ALA A 8 69.49 -22.29 36.84
C ALA A 8 68.56 -21.53 35.86
N GLU A 9 69.10 -20.58 35.09
CA GLU A 9 68.35 -19.82 34.08
C GLU A 9 67.94 -20.69 32.87
N GLN A 10 68.80 -21.63 32.43
CA GLN A 10 68.44 -22.58 31.36
C GLN A 10 67.37 -23.60 31.78
N LYS A 11 67.36 -24.04 33.06
CA LYS A 11 66.29 -24.90 33.59
C LYS A 11 64.97 -24.14 33.79
N GLN A 12 65.00 -22.86 34.20
CA GLN A 12 63.80 -22.04 34.31
C GLN A 12 63.17 -21.70 32.94
N THR A 13 63.98 -21.44 31.91
CA THR A 13 63.46 -21.19 30.54
C THR A 13 62.96 -22.45 29.84
N GLN A 14 63.52 -23.64 30.09
CA GLN A 14 62.96 -24.91 29.59
C GLN A 14 61.66 -25.30 30.32
N THR A 15 61.55 -25.04 31.62
CA THR A 15 60.32 -25.32 32.40
C THR A 15 59.19 -24.35 32.06
N GLN A 16 59.51 -23.09 31.72
CA GLN A 16 58.52 -22.13 31.20
C GLN A 16 58.12 -22.41 29.74
N LYS A 17 59.02 -22.88 28.88
CA LYS A 17 58.66 -23.35 27.51
C LYS A 17 57.84 -24.64 27.53
N HIS A 18 58.03 -25.54 28.50
CA HIS A 18 57.17 -26.71 28.69
C HIS A 18 55.81 -26.36 29.31
N LYS A 19 55.74 -25.40 30.25
CA LYS A 19 54.47 -24.90 30.79
C LYS A 19 53.68 -24.00 29.81
N GLN A 20 54.34 -23.34 28.86
CA GLN A 20 53.68 -22.62 27.75
C GLN A 20 53.29 -23.53 26.57
N LYS A 21 53.87 -24.73 26.43
CA LYS A 21 53.40 -25.75 25.47
C LYS A 21 52.21 -26.58 25.95
N GLN A 22 51.83 -26.53 27.23
CA GLN A 22 50.70 -27.29 27.80
C GLN A 22 49.42 -26.49 28.06
N LYS A 23 49.29 -25.26 27.56
CA LYS A 23 47.99 -24.53 27.52
C LYS A 23 47.75 -23.82 26.19
N LYS A 24 47.96 -24.51 25.06
CA LYS A 24 47.13 -24.21 23.88
C LYS A 24 45.73 -24.73 24.21
N LYS A 25 44.86 -23.86 24.76
CA LYS A 25 43.42 -24.16 24.86
C LYS A 25 42.98 -24.62 23.45
N HIS A 26 42.69 -25.91 23.30
CA HIS A 26 42.20 -26.48 22.06
C HIS A 26 40.98 -25.63 21.67
N LYS A 27 41.06 -24.86 20.56
CA LYS A 27 39.88 -24.17 20.05
C LYS A 27 38.92 -25.28 19.61
N PRO A 28 37.69 -25.34 20.16
CA PRO A 28 36.79 -26.43 19.83
C PRO A 28 36.45 -26.39 18.35
N THR A 29 36.42 -27.55 17.69
CA THR A 29 36.04 -27.65 16.28
C THR A 29 34.56 -27.24 16.10
N PRO A 30 34.12 -26.83 14.90
CA PRO A 30 32.71 -26.50 14.66
C PRO A 30 31.75 -27.61 15.08
N THR A 31 32.13 -28.87 14.85
CA THR A 31 31.37 -30.05 15.26
C THR A 31 31.33 -30.19 16.79
N GLU A 32 32.43 -29.98 17.49
CA GLU A 32 32.47 -30.00 18.96
C GLU A 32 31.58 -28.92 19.58
N ILE A 33 31.55 -27.71 19.00
CA ILE A 33 30.67 -26.63 19.45
C ILE A 33 29.20 -27.05 19.32
N ILE A 34 28.85 -27.68 18.20
CA ILE A 34 27.49 -28.16 17.93
C ILE A 34 27.11 -29.29 18.89
N ILE A 35 27.94 -30.31 19.04
CA ILE A 35 27.69 -31.43 19.97
C ILE A 35 27.53 -30.90 21.39
N LYS A 36 28.46 -30.05 21.84
CA LYS A 36 28.40 -29.43 23.17
C LYS A 36 27.13 -28.60 23.36
N SER A 37 26.64 -27.93 22.32
CA SER A 37 25.41 -27.13 22.39
C SER A 37 24.16 -27.98 22.59
N ILE A 38 24.11 -29.20 22.03
CA ILE A 38 22.92 -30.06 22.12
C ILE A 38 22.99 -31.07 23.28
N GLU A 39 24.16 -31.26 23.89
CA GLU A 39 24.39 -32.27 24.94
C GLU A 39 23.31 -32.28 26.04
N PRO A 40 22.80 -31.13 26.56
CA PRO A 40 21.77 -31.13 27.59
C PRO A 40 20.43 -31.79 27.17
N GLN A 41 20.15 -31.86 25.86
CA GLN A 41 18.91 -32.42 25.31
C GLN A 41 19.16 -33.38 24.14
N LYS A 42 20.33 -34.03 24.11
CA LYS A 42 20.83 -34.80 22.97
C LYS A 42 19.90 -35.95 22.56
N GLU A 43 19.35 -36.70 23.52
CA GLU A 43 18.42 -37.79 23.25
C GLU A 43 17.10 -37.29 22.63
N LYS A 44 16.56 -36.17 23.15
CA LYS A 44 15.35 -35.54 22.59
C LYS A 44 15.62 -34.99 21.18
N PHE A 45 16.78 -34.35 20.99
CA PHE A 45 17.23 -33.87 19.69
C PHE A 45 17.34 -35.01 18.67
N LYS A 46 18.00 -36.11 19.06
CA LYS A 46 18.14 -37.31 18.22
C LYS A 46 16.78 -37.89 17.85
N THR A 47 15.88 -38.03 18.82
CA THR A 47 14.51 -38.53 18.60
C THR A 47 13.76 -37.66 17.59
N LEU A 48 13.79 -36.34 17.73
CA LEU A 48 13.17 -35.41 16.77
C LEU A 48 13.77 -35.54 15.36
N PHE A 49 15.08 -35.72 15.28
CA PHE A 49 15.79 -35.90 14.01
C PHE A 49 15.41 -37.22 13.32
N ASP A 50 15.31 -38.30 14.10
CA ASP A 50 14.92 -39.64 13.66
C ASP A 50 13.45 -39.66 13.19
N LEU A 51 12.56 -38.93 13.87
CA LEU A 51 11.17 -38.69 13.43
C LEU A 51 11.04 -37.89 12.12
N GLY A 52 12.14 -37.31 11.63
CA GLY A 52 12.18 -36.61 10.35
C GLY A 52 12.17 -35.08 10.44
N CYS A 53 12.30 -34.48 11.63
CA CYS A 53 12.53 -33.05 11.74
C CYS A 53 13.85 -32.65 11.08
N CYS A 54 13.91 -31.45 10.51
CA CYS A 54 15.18 -30.91 10.02
C CYS A 54 16.05 -30.47 11.19
N PHE A 55 17.37 -30.38 10.93
CA PHE A 55 18.37 -30.04 11.94
C PHE A 55 18.05 -28.76 12.73
N LEU A 56 17.63 -27.70 12.03
CA LEU A 56 17.24 -26.43 12.68
C LEU A 56 15.94 -26.55 13.48
N CYS A 57 14.96 -27.36 13.04
CA CYS A 57 13.75 -27.58 13.83
C CYS A 57 14.02 -28.36 15.11
N CYS A 58 15.00 -29.28 15.09
CA CYS A 58 15.42 -29.98 16.31
C CYS A 58 15.90 -28.97 17.35
N TYR A 59 16.84 -28.07 17.01
CA TYR A 59 17.28 -26.95 17.86
C TYR A 59 16.13 -26.11 18.40
N ARG A 60 15.21 -25.71 17.52
CA ARG A 60 14.07 -24.86 17.88
C ARG A 60 13.15 -25.51 18.89
N ILE A 61 12.82 -26.79 18.69
CA ILE A 61 11.88 -27.55 19.55
C ILE A 61 12.53 -27.83 20.91
N VAL A 62 13.84 -28.15 20.96
CA VAL A 62 14.56 -28.30 22.24
C VAL A 62 14.81 -26.97 22.96
N GLY A 63 14.49 -25.83 22.33
CA GLY A 63 14.67 -24.50 22.91
C GLY A 63 16.13 -24.05 23.00
N ILE A 64 17.00 -24.59 22.15
CA ILE A 64 18.42 -24.22 22.10
C ILE A 64 18.65 -23.33 20.89
N VAL A 65 19.16 -22.12 21.12
CA VAL A 65 19.52 -21.20 20.03
C VAL A 65 20.66 -21.84 19.22
N PRO A 66 20.49 -22.08 17.92
CA PRO A 66 21.51 -22.75 17.13
C PRO A 66 22.78 -21.87 17.07
N PRO A 67 23.97 -22.42 17.38
CA PRO A 67 25.22 -21.67 17.23
C PRO A 67 25.45 -21.34 15.75
N TYR A 68 26.22 -20.29 15.45
CA TYR A 68 26.51 -19.89 14.07
C TYR A 68 27.07 -21.06 13.22
N GLN A 69 27.87 -21.95 13.81
CA GLN A 69 28.38 -23.15 13.16
C GLN A 69 27.27 -24.14 12.76
N ALA A 70 26.18 -24.23 13.53
CA ALA A 70 25.02 -25.03 13.14
C ALA A 70 24.32 -24.43 11.90
N LEU A 71 24.42 -23.10 11.73
CA LEU A 71 23.92 -22.41 10.54
C LEU A 71 24.75 -22.70 9.28
N SER A 72 26.01 -23.15 9.38
CA SER A 72 26.74 -23.60 8.19
C SER A 72 26.44 -25.07 7.88
N LEU A 73 26.27 -25.91 8.90
CA LEU A 73 26.00 -27.35 8.74
C LEU A 73 24.57 -27.68 8.27
N PHE A 74 23.56 -26.81 8.41
CA PHE A 74 22.21 -27.15 7.92
C PHE A 74 22.14 -27.37 6.40
N LYS A 75 23.15 -26.92 5.66
CA LYS A 75 23.29 -27.16 4.21
C LYS A 75 23.73 -28.59 3.89
N ASP A 76 24.25 -29.33 4.86
CA ASP A 76 24.69 -30.72 4.68
C ASP A 76 23.49 -31.68 4.58
N SER A 77 23.71 -32.83 3.94
CA SER A 77 22.71 -33.89 3.90
C SER A 77 22.38 -34.43 5.32
N LYS A 78 21.14 -34.86 5.56
CA LYS A 78 20.72 -35.48 6.84
C LYS A 78 21.68 -36.59 7.29
N LYS A 79 22.18 -37.41 6.36
CA LYS A 79 23.14 -38.50 6.64
C LYS A 79 24.49 -37.96 7.12
N ALA A 80 24.99 -36.88 6.54
CA ALA A 80 26.25 -36.25 6.93
C ALA A 80 26.14 -35.62 8.33
N ILE A 81 25.04 -34.91 8.61
CA ILE A 81 24.76 -34.33 9.93
C ILE A 81 24.70 -35.43 10.98
N TYR A 82 23.94 -36.49 10.72
CA TYR A 82 23.80 -37.61 11.66
C TYR A 82 25.16 -38.24 12.01
N ARG A 83 25.99 -38.53 11.00
CA ARG A 83 27.33 -39.10 11.21
C ARG A 83 28.24 -38.19 12.02
N LYS A 84 28.20 -36.87 11.76
CA LYS A 84 29.04 -35.87 12.46
C LYS A 84 28.65 -35.71 13.93
N ILE A 85 27.37 -35.89 14.28
CA ILE A 85 26.84 -35.55 15.61
C ILE A 85 26.58 -36.78 16.49
N PHE A 86 26.04 -37.86 15.90
CA PHE A 86 25.61 -39.07 16.62
C PHE A 86 26.44 -40.32 16.29
N GLY A 87 27.35 -40.25 15.31
CA GLY A 87 28.18 -41.37 14.88
C GLY A 87 27.54 -42.29 13.83
N LYS A 88 28.10 -43.49 13.64
CA LYS A 88 27.55 -44.49 12.69
C LYS A 88 26.19 -45.00 13.19
N PRO A 89 25.15 -45.04 12.35
CA PRO A 89 23.87 -45.60 12.76
C PRO A 89 24.07 -47.08 13.12
N THR A 90 23.59 -47.48 14.30
CA THR A 90 23.43 -48.89 14.67
C THR A 90 22.38 -49.51 13.75
N ASN A 91 22.64 -50.71 13.25
CA ASN A 91 21.89 -51.38 12.20
C ASN A 91 20.37 -51.34 12.40
N VAL A 92 19.69 -50.48 11.64
CA VAL A 92 18.27 -50.61 11.31
C VAL A 92 18.13 -50.26 9.83
N LYS A 93 17.83 -51.26 8.99
CA LYS A 93 17.43 -51.00 7.60
C LYS A 93 16.08 -50.26 7.65
N PRO A 94 15.96 -49.04 7.13
CA PRO A 94 14.66 -48.37 7.06
C PRO A 94 13.79 -49.14 6.08
N THR A 95 12.71 -49.76 6.56
CA THR A 95 11.73 -50.49 5.74
C THR A 95 10.88 -49.56 4.85
N THR A 96 11.03 -48.24 5.01
CA THR A 96 10.34 -47.22 4.22
C THR A 96 11.29 -46.09 3.81
N LYS A 97 11.11 -45.53 2.61
CA LYS A 97 11.84 -44.31 2.19
C LYS A 97 11.61 -43.19 3.21
N PRO A 98 12.66 -42.49 3.69
CA PRO A 98 12.50 -41.42 4.66
C PRO A 98 11.69 -40.26 4.06
N ASN A 99 10.74 -39.71 4.82
CA ASN A 99 9.95 -38.56 4.37
C ASN A 99 10.89 -37.39 3.97
N PRO A 100 10.80 -36.89 2.72
CA PRO A 100 11.67 -35.81 2.22
C PRO A 100 11.35 -34.44 2.84
N TYR A 101 10.26 -34.32 3.59
CA TYR A 101 9.79 -33.08 4.19
C TYR A 101 10.02 -33.05 5.70
N CYS A 102 10.22 -31.85 6.24
CA CYS A 102 10.40 -31.68 7.68
C CYS A 102 9.05 -31.81 8.38
N LEU A 103 8.97 -32.68 9.38
CA LEU A 103 7.75 -32.94 10.14
C LEU A 103 7.22 -31.71 10.89
N ALA A 104 8.12 -30.82 11.32
CA ALA A 104 7.78 -29.61 12.08
C ALA A 104 7.50 -28.39 11.17
N CYS A 105 8.47 -27.94 10.39
CA CYS A 105 8.36 -26.70 9.61
C CYS A 105 7.82 -26.88 8.19
N LEU A 106 7.37 -28.07 7.81
CA LEU A 106 6.79 -28.34 6.49
C LEU A 106 7.74 -27.97 5.32
N SER A 107 9.05 -28.13 5.58
CA SER A 107 10.14 -27.78 4.66
C SER A 107 10.37 -26.29 4.40
N ILE A 108 9.81 -25.39 5.22
CA ILE A 108 10.09 -23.95 5.14
C ILE A 108 11.60 -23.65 5.28
N LEU A 109 12.32 -24.39 6.13
CA LEU A 109 13.75 -24.15 6.39
C LEU A 109 14.73 -24.82 5.39
N LYS A 110 14.28 -25.23 4.20
CA LYS A 110 15.17 -25.78 3.16
C LYS A 110 15.95 -24.67 2.43
N THR A 111 17.25 -24.88 2.18
CA THR A 111 18.15 -23.89 1.55
C THR A 111 17.69 -23.44 0.16
N GLU A 112 17.21 -24.37 -0.67
CA GLU A 112 16.75 -24.11 -2.06
C GLU A 112 15.61 -23.07 -2.09
N ASN A 113 14.73 -23.08 -1.08
CA ASN A 113 13.65 -22.10 -0.97
C ASN A 113 14.19 -20.69 -0.73
N PHE A 114 15.31 -20.53 -0.03
CA PHE A 114 15.86 -19.22 0.34
C PHE A 114 16.49 -18.50 -0.85
N GLU A 115 17.25 -19.21 -1.66
CA GLU A 115 17.85 -18.63 -2.87
C GLU A 115 16.78 -18.22 -3.89
N GLN A 116 15.74 -19.04 -4.03
CA GLN A 116 14.59 -18.70 -4.88
C GLN A 116 13.84 -17.47 -4.37
N ILE A 117 13.60 -17.36 -3.05
CA ILE A 117 12.98 -16.17 -2.44
C ILE A 117 13.81 -14.91 -2.74
N LEU A 118 15.13 -14.96 -2.53
CA LEU A 118 16.00 -13.82 -2.80
C LEU A 118 16.04 -13.45 -4.28
N LYS A 119 16.06 -14.45 -5.18
CA LYS A 119 15.97 -14.22 -6.64
C LYS A 119 14.66 -13.53 -7.03
N VAL A 120 13.52 -13.99 -6.51
CA VAL A 120 12.22 -13.36 -6.76
C VAL A 120 12.18 -11.93 -6.20
N ILE A 121 12.75 -11.71 -5.00
CA ILE A 121 12.83 -10.37 -4.41
C ILE A 121 13.64 -9.44 -5.32
N TYR A 122 14.80 -9.90 -5.79
CA TYR A 122 15.69 -9.16 -6.68
C TYR A 122 15.01 -8.83 -8.02
N GLN A 123 14.47 -9.85 -8.69
CA GLN A 123 13.83 -9.69 -10.00
C GLN A 123 12.59 -8.80 -9.97
N LYS A 124 11.89 -8.72 -8.84
CA LYS A 124 10.73 -7.84 -8.66
C LYS A 124 11.11 -6.44 -8.15
N GLN A 125 12.39 -6.08 -8.11
CA GLN A 125 12.82 -4.70 -7.85
C GLN A 125 12.59 -3.82 -9.06
N GLY A 126 11.43 -3.17 -9.08
CA GLY A 126 11.21 -1.94 -9.84
C GLY A 126 11.18 -0.70 -8.96
N TYR A 127 11.50 -0.83 -7.66
CA TYR A 127 11.37 0.26 -6.70
C TYR A 127 12.66 1.09 -6.63
N GLN A 128 12.53 2.41 -6.67
CA GLN A 128 13.64 3.35 -6.62
C GLN A 128 13.49 4.29 -5.42
N ASN A 129 14.62 4.67 -4.83
CA ASN A 129 14.70 5.63 -3.72
C ASN A 129 13.85 5.22 -2.50
N VAL A 130 13.77 3.91 -2.24
CA VAL A 130 13.11 3.39 -1.04
C VAL A 130 13.90 3.89 0.18
N ASP A 131 13.21 4.56 1.10
CA ASP A 131 13.80 5.07 2.35
C ASP A 131 14.11 3.92 3.32
N PHE A 132 13.11 3.09 3.61
CA PHE A 132 13.24 1.88 4.40
C PHE A 132 12.32 0.81 3.82
N PHE A 133 12.76 -0.45 3.90
CA PHE A 133 11.90 -1.59 3.65
C PHE A 133 11.58 -2.35 4.94
N GLY A 134 10.39 -2.97 5.00
CA GLY A 134 9.96 -3.80 6.12
C GLY A 134 9.59 -5.20 5.66
N ILE A 135 10.05 -6.24 6.35
CA ILE A 135 9.69 -7.63 6.06
C ILE A 135 8.63 -8.14 7.03
N ASN A 136 7.56 -8.70 6.47
CA ASN A 136 6.52 -9.38 7.22
C ASN A 136 6.47 -10.86 6.84
N ILE A 137 6.69 -11.74 7.81
CA ILE A 137 6.75 -13.19 7.63
C ILE A 137 5.46 -13.82 8.15
N THR A 138 4.78 -14.61 7.33
CA THR A 138 3.59 -15.38 7.71
C THR A 138 3.81 -16.86 7.44
N VAL A 139 3.52 -17.71 8.43
CA VAL A 139 3.70 -19.17 8.31
C VAL A 139 2.35 -19.86 8.60
N PRO A 140 2.09 -21.05 8.02
CA PRO A 140 0.88 -21.82 8.29
C PRO A 140 0.63 -22.02 9.78
N PRO A 141 -0.57 -21.74 10.30
CA PRO A 141 -0.93 -22.03 11.69
C PRO A 141 -0.72 -23.50 12.09
N SER A 142 -0.84 -24.46 11.15
CA SER A 142 -0.63 -25.89 11.46
C SER A 142 0.78 -26.22 11.94
N ILE A 143 1.77 -25.36 11.66
CA ILE A 143 3.13 -25.50 12.21
C ILE A 143 3.11 -25.42 13.74
N ILE A 144 2.27 -24.55 14.32
CA ILE A 144 2.17 -24.44 15.79
C ILE A 144 1.56 -25.71 16.39
N LEU A 145 0.56 -26.28 15.72
CA LEU A 145 -0.03 -27.55 16.12
C LEU A 145 1.02 -28.67 16.08
N ARG A 146 1.72 -28.82 14.95
CA ARG A 146 2.78 -29.82 14.77
C ARG A 146 3.93 -29.66 15.77
N GLU A 147 4.37 -28.44 16.01
CA GLU A 147 5.38 -28.11 17.03
C GLU A 147 4.92 -28.53 18.43
N SER A 148 3.63 -28.30 18.76
CA SER A 148 3.07 -28.69 20.06
C SER A 148 3.00 -30.20 20.23
N CYS A 149 2.51 -30.93 19.23
CA CYS A 149 2.50 -32.40 19.23
C CYS A 149 3.92 -32.97 19.39
N LEU A 150 4.91 -32.42 18.68
CA LEU A 150 6.30 -32.88 18.79
C LEU A 150 6.88 -32.62 20.18
N CYS A 151 6.63 -31.46 20.78
CA CYS A 151 7.05 -31.15 22.15
C CYS A 151 6.46 -32.14 23.15
N LEU A 152 5.15 -32.41 23.08
CA LEU A 152 4.48 -33.35 23.98
C LEU A 152 4.97 -34.79 23.77
N PHE A 153 5.27 -35.18 22.53
CA PHE A 153 5.84 -36.50 22.22
C PHE A 153 7.20 -36.74 22.90
N VAL A 154 8.08 -35.73 22.93
CA VAL A 154 9.41 -35.84 23.57
C VAL A 154 9.46 -35.26 24.99
N SER A 155 8.30 -35.05 25.61
CA SER A 155 8.15 -34.49 26.97
C SER A 155 8.91 -33.18 27.17
N LEU A 156 8.64 -32.19 26.30
CA LEU A 156 9.15 -30.82 26.39
C LEU A 156 8.02 -29.81 26.64
N PRO A 157 8.29 -28.72 27.38
CA PRO A 157 7.32 -27.67 27.59
C PRO A 157 7.03 -26.89 26.30
N LEU A 158 5.75 -26.56 26.07
CA LEU A 158 5.28 -25.86 24.87
C LEU A 158 5.81 -24.42 24.74
N ASP A 159 6.15 -23.79 25.87
CA ASP A 159 6.60 -22.38 25.89
C ASP A 159 8.07 -22.19 25.51
N ASN A 160 8.88 -23.26 25.48
CA ASN A 160 10.33 -23.17 25.23
C ASN A 160 10.71 -23.21 23.74
N ILE A 161 9.73 -23.27 22.83
CA ILE A 161 9.99 -23.41 21.40
C ILE A 161 10.48 -22.08 20.81
N ILE A 162 11.64 -22.09 20.16
CA ILE A 162 12.12 -20.93 19.41
C ILE A 162 11.24 -20.73 18.18
N PRO A 163 10.57 -19.57 18.00
CA PRO A 163 9.64 -19.35 16.90
C PRO A 163 10.28 -19.48 15.51
N LEU A 164 9.58 -20.09 14.55
CA LEU A 164 10.09 -20.29 13.19
C LEU A 164 10.48 -18.98 12.51
N LYS A 165 9.67 -17.94 12.75
CA LYS A 165 9.90 -16.60 12.22
C LYS A 165 11.20 -15.98 12.72
N GLN A 166 11.65 -16.33 13.93
CA GLN A 166 12.91 -15.84 14.47
C GLN A 166 14.08 -16.47 13.70
N ILE A 167 14.09 -17.80 13.56
CA ILE A 167 15.13 -18.49 12.78
C ILE A 167 15.14 -18.01 11.32
N LEU A 168 13.98 -17.80 10.69
CA LEU A 168 13.92 -17.23 9.34
C LEU A 168 14.57 -15.85 9.25
N LYS A 169 14.38 -14.98 10.26
CA LYS A 169 15.02 -13.66 10.31
C LYS A 169 16.53 -13.75 10.49
N GLU A 170 17.00 -14.68 11.32
CA GLU A 170 18.43 -14.86 11.62
C GLU A 170 19.20 -15.57 10.50
N THR A 171 18.52 -16.39 9.68
CA THR A 171 19.18 -17.27 8.68
C THR A 171 18.93 -16.88 7.23
N VAL A 172 17.71 -16.46 6.88
CA VAL A 172 17.28 -16.22 5.49
C VAL A 172 17.30 -14.75 5.18
N PHE A 173 16.72 -13.97 6.08
CA PHE A 173 16.61 -12.54 5.97
C PHE A 173 17.75 -11.87 6.70
N GLU A 174 18.96 -12.37 6.44
CA GLU A 174 20.17 -11.72 6.90
C GLU A 174 20.13 -10.28 6.40
N ARG A 175 20.08 -9.36 7.37
CA ARG A 175 19.79 -7.96 7.14
C ARG A 175 20.75 -7.35 6.11
N SER A 176 22.04 -7.62 6.25
CA SER A 176 23.11 -7.17 5.35
C SER A 176 22.84 -7.52 3.89
N LYS A 177 22.47 -8.79 3.63
CA LYS A 177 22.23 -9.30 2.28
C LYS A 177 21.01 -8.67 1.64
N LEU A 178 19.93 -8.49 2.40
CA LEU A 178 18.71 -7.85 1.90
C LEU A 178 18.87 -6.35 1.69
N GLU A 179 19.56 -5.66 2.60
CA GLU A 179 19.86 -4.23 2.45
C GLU A 179 20.74 -3.97 1.23
N SER A 180 21.76 -4.82 1.01
CA SER A 180 22.56 -4.79 -0.21
C SER A 180 21.74 -5.09 -1.45
N LEU A 181 20.84 -6.08 -1.39
CA LEU A 181 19.98 -6.45 -2.51
C LEU A 181 19.02 -5.32 -2.87
N LEU A 182 18.39 -4.68 -1.90
CA LEU A 182 17.33 -3.67 -2.07
C LEU A 182 17.85 -2.23 -2.18
N GLY A 183 19.15 -2.00 -1.92
CA GLY A 183 19.74 -0.67 -1.90
C GLY A 183 19.12 0.28 -0.87
N ALA A 184 18.47 -0.26 0.16
CA ALA A 184 17.76 0.49 1.19
C ALA A 184 17.91 -0.19 2.55
N PRO A 185 17.93 0.54 3.66
CA PRO A 185 18.00 -0.03 5.00
C PRO A 185 16.69 -0.73 5.41
N GLN A 186 16.79 -1.79 6.21
CA GLN A 186 15.63 -2.42 6.83
C GLN A 186 15.15 -1.59 8.04
N GLY A 187 13.88 -1.18 8.02
CA GLY A 187 13.26 -0.36 9.06
C GLY A 187 12.05 -1.01 9.73
N LEU A 188 11.41 -0.25 10.63
CA LEU A 188 10.12 -0.63 11.21
C LEU A 188 9.05 -0.69 10.10
N ILE A 189 8.25 -1.75 10.09
CA ILE A 189 7.23 -2.01 9.05
C ILE A 189 6.27 -0.83 8.89
N ASP A 190 5.86 -0.21 10.00
CA ASP A 190 4.92 0.91 9.99
C ASP A 190 5.52 2.22 9.48
N GLN A 191 6.85 2.29 9.38
CA GLN A 191 7.59 3.45 8.87
C GLN A 191 8.09 3.23 7.44
N ALA A 192 8.37 1.99 7.06
CA ALA A 192 8.83 1.62 5.72
C ALA A 192 7.90 2.07 4.57
N SER A 193 8.47 2.65 3.52
CA SER A 193 7.74 2.94 2.28
C SER A 193 7.43 1.68 1.48
N LEU A 194 8.30 0.67 1.59
CA LEU A 194 8.12 -0.65 0.97
C LEU A 194 7.96 -1.73 2.03
N SER A 195 6.89 -2.52 1.96
CA SER A 195 6.73 -3.71 2.79
C SER A 195 6.69 -4.97 1.94
N ILE A 196 7.61 -5.88 2.23
CA ILE A 196 7.75 -7.19 1.60
C ILE A 196 7.07 -8.21 2.50
N LYS A 197 6.02 -8.84 2.00
CA LYS A 197 5.27 -9.88 2.72
C LYS A 197 5.64 -11.24 2.16
N ILE A 198 6.18 -12.09 3.02
CA ILE A 198 6.63 -13.43 2.67
C ILE A 198 5.79 -14.42 3.47
N GLY A 199 4.98 -15.19 2.75
CA GLY A 199 4.06 -16.18 3.28
C GLY A 199 4.41 -17.57 2.81
N TRP A 200 4.02 -18.59 3.57
CA TRP A 200 4.00 -19.96 3.09
C TRP A 200 2.56 -20.47 3.12
N LYS A 201 2.15 -21.16 2.06
CA LYS A 201 0.90 -21.91 2.02
C LYS A 201 1.19 -23.39 2.14
N TYR A 202 0.40 -24.04 2.99
CA TYR A 202 0.40 -25.48 3.14
C TYR A 202 -0.98 -26.02 2.72
N PRO A 203 -1.06 -26.93 1.73
CA PRO A 203 -2.34 -27.41 1.22
C PRO A 203 -3.25 -28.06 2.27
N TYR A 204 -2.67 -28.71 3.29
CA TYR A 204 -3.39 -29.40 4.35
C TYR A 204 -3.58 -28.57 5.63
N ASP A 205 -3.21 -27.29 5.61
CA ASP A 205 -3.27 -26.40 6.78
C ASP A 205 -4.68 -26.34 7.40
N LYS A 206 -5.71 -26.12 6.56
CA LYS A 206 -7.11 -26.10 7.01
C LYS A 206 -7.55 -27.45 7.60
N LYS A 207 -7.07 -28.57 7.03
CA LYS A 207 -7.43 -29.92 7.48
C LYS A 207 -6.84 -30.21 8.87
N GLU A 208 -5.56 -29.93 9.07
CA GLU A 208 -4.90 -30.12 10.37
C GLU A 208 -5.51 -29.21 11.44
N ILE A 209 -5.73 -27.93 11.13
CA ILE A 209 -6.33 -27.00 12.08
C ILE A 209 -7.78 -27.38 12.43
N SER A 210 -8.50 -28.08 11.55
CA SER A 210 -9.86 -28.55 11.84
C SER A 210 -9.92 -29.62 12.94
N GLN A 211 -8.81 -30.32 13.21
CA GLN A 211 -8.73 -31.33 14.28
C GLN A 211 -8.91 -30.71 15.67
N ILE A 212 -8.37 -29.50 15.87
CA ILE A 212 -8.45 -28.77 17.14
C ILE A 212 -9.55 -27.70 17.16
N LYS A 213 -10.54 -27.82 16.27
CA LYS A 213 -11.58 -26.79 16.09
C LYS A 213 -12.39 -26.54 17.38
N SER A 214 -12.57 -27.57 18.22
CA SER A 214 -13.22 -27.49 19.53
C SER A 214 -12.51 -26.52 20.49
N LEU A 215 -11.19 -26.39 20.39
CA LEU A 215 -10.36 -25.55 21.25
C LEU A 215 -10.28 -24.09 20.78
N LEU A 216 -10.73 -23.80 19.56
CA LEU A 216 -10.61 -22.47 18.96
C LEU A 216 -11.78 -21.56 19.34
N PRO A 217 -11.53 -20.27 19.61
CA PRO A 217 -12.58 -19.33 20.01
C PRO A 217 -13.68 -19.20 18.94
N SER A 218 -14.93 -19.33 19.37
CA SER A 218 -16.11 -19.07 18.53
C SER A 218 -16.17 -17.59 18.15
N SER A 219 -15.72 -17.23 16.96
CA SER A 219 -15.70 -15.83 16.52
C SER A 219 -17.12 -15.24 16.36
N ASN A 220 -17.40 -14.18 17.13
CA ASN A 220 -18.60 -13.33 17.02
C ASN A 220 -18.80 -12.80 15.59
N ARG A 221 -19.86 -13.27 14.91
CA ARG A 221 -19.99 -13.31 13.44
C ARG A 221 -20.84 -12.21 12.77
N LYS A 222 -21.37 -11.20 13.46
CA LYS A 222 -22.41 -10.31 12.86
C LYS A 222 -21.99 -8.89 12.42
N ARG A 223 -20.92 -8.26 12.95
CA ARG A 223 -20.66 -6.83 12.68
C ARG A 223 -19.80 -6.46 11.45
N LYS A 224 -19.06 -7.40 10.84
CA LYS A 224 -18.19 -7.11 9.67
C LYS A 224 -18.74 -7.55 8.30
N LYS A 225 -19.74 -8.42 8.27
CA LYS A 225 -20.30 -8.97 7.01
C LYS A 225 -21.01 -7.91 6.14
N GLN A 226 -21.64 -6.90 6.74
CA GLN A 226 -22.43 -5.92 6.00
C GLN A 226 -21.58 -4.76 5.42
N SER A 227 -20.47 -4.39 6.06
CA SER A 227 -19.57 -3.35 5.55
C SER A 227 -18.66 -3.82 4.41
N TYR A 228 -18.29 -5.12 4.39
CA TYR A 228 -17.38 -5.69 3.39
C TYR A 228 -18.06 -6.10 2.08
N LYS A 229 -19.29 -6.65 2.14
CA LYS A 229 -20.05 -7.02 0.92
C LYS A 229 -20.33 -5.81 0.02
N THR A 230 -20.54 -4.64 0.61
CA THR A 230 -20.73 -3.37 -0.11
C THR A 230 -19.45 -2.86 -0.77
N LYS A 231 -18.29 -2.97 -0.08
CA LYS A 231 -16.98 -2.53 -0.63
C LYS A 231 -16.42 -3.44 -1.72
N LEU A 232 -16.69 -4.74 -1.68
CA LEU A 232 -16.21 -5.68 -2.69
C LEU A 232 -17.00 -5.55 -3.99
N LYS A 233 -18.33 -5.36 -3.93
CA LYS A 233 -19.16 -5.09 -5.11
C LYS A 233 -18.77 -3.81 -5.86
N LEU A 234 -18.35 -2.76 -5.13
CA LEU A 234 -17.85 -1.51 -5.74
C LEU A 234 -16.51 -1.71 -6.47
N LYS A 235 -15.53 -2.38 -5.85
CA LYS A 235 -14.20 -2.61 -6.44
C LYS A 235 -14.21 -3.50 -7.68
N THR A 236 -15.07 -4.51 -7.74
CA THR A 236 -15.15 -5.41 -8.91
C THR A 236 -15.85 -4.74 -10.09
N LYS A 237 -16.80 -3.82 -9.82
CA LYS A 237 -17.47 -3.03 -10.86
C LYS A 237 -16.52 -1.96 -11.43
N GLU A 238 -15.79 -1.25 -10.56
CA GLU A 238 -14.75 -0.27 -10.97
C GLU A 238 -13.63 -0.90 -11.79
N LYS A 239 -13.15 -2.11 -11.41
CA LYS A 239 -12.07 -2.78 -12.16
C LYS A 239 -12.52 -3.27 -13.55
N LYS A 240 -13.78 -3.72 -13.68
CA LYS A 240 -14.35 -4.09 -14.99
C LYS A 240 -14.57 -2.87 -15.89
N VAL A 241 -15.06 -1.77 -15.34
CA VAL A 241 -15.21 -0.50 -16.08
C VAL A 241 -13.86 0.04 -16.53
N LEU A 242 -12.83 -0.01 -15.68
CA LEU A 242 -11.48 0.45 -16.04
C LEU A 242 -10.84 -0.42 -17.13
N GLN A 243 -11.05 -1.75 -17.09
CA GLN A 243 -10.57 -2.66 -18.15
C GLN A 243 -11.30 -2.44 -19.48
N GLN A 244 -12.61 -2.18 -19.44
CA GLN A 244 -13.41 -1.85 -20.62
C GLN A 244 -12.95 -0.51 -21.23
N GLN A 245 -12.73 0.52 -20.40
CA GLN A 245 -12.26 1.84 -20.83
C GLN A 245 -10.85 1.80 -21.42
N LEU A 246 -9.94 1.00 -20.85
CA LEU A 246 -8.59 0.78 -21.41
C LEU A 246 -8.65 0.04 -22.75
N PHE A 247 -9.57 -0.90 -22.91
CA PHE A 247 -9.78 -1.62 -24.17
C PHE A 247 -10.34 -0.69 -25.26
N GLU A 248 -11.34 0.12 -24.92
CA GLU A 248 -11.95 1.10 -25.83
C GLU A 248 -10.98 2.23 -26.20
N GLN A 249 -10.13 2.69 -25.28
CA GLN A 249 -9.05 3.64 -25.57
C GLN A 249 -8.03 3.06 -26.55
N LYS A 250 -7.61 1.81 -26.37
CA LYS A 250 -6.69 1.13 -27.30
C LYS A 250 -7.31 0.93 -28.68
N GLU A 251 -8.61 0.63 -28.76
CA GLU A 251 -9.34 0.54 -30.02
C GLU A 251 -9.49 1.91 -30.70
N GLN A 252 -9.75 2.98 -29.94
CA GLN A 252 -9.79 4.34 -30.48
C GLN A 252 -8.41 4.85 -30.91
N GLU A 253 -7.33 4.48 -30.22
CA GLU A 253 -5.95 4.78 -30.62
C GLU A 253 -5.57 4.00 -31.88
N LYS A 254 -5.94 2.72 -31.99
CA LYS A 254 -5.76 1.93 -33.23
C LYS A 254 -6.57 2.50 -34.39
N LYS A 255 -7.81 2.96 -34.15
CA LYS A 255 -8.64 3.60 -35.18
C LYS A 255 -8.08 4.97 -35.58
N LYS A 256 -7.58 5.77 -34.63
CA LYS A 256 -6.89 7.05 -34.92
C LYS A 256 -5.55 6.86 -35.62
N GLN A 257 -4.81 5.78 -35.33
CA GLN A 257 -3.60 5.40 -36.08
C GLN A 257 -3.95 4.96 -37.51
N LYS A 258 -4.98 4.12 -37.69
CA LYS A 258 -5.49 3.75 -39.02
C LYS A 258 -6.09 4.92 -39.79
N GLN A 259 -6.65 5.91 -39.11
CA GLN A 259 -7.22 7.11 -39.72
C GLN A 259 -6.14 8.16 -40.05
N LYS A 260 -5.08 8.27 -39.23
CA LYS A 260 -3.85 9.01 -39.57
C LYS A 260 -3.04 8.36 -40.69
N GLN A 261 -3.05 7.04 -40.81
CA GLN A 261 -2.50 6.33 -41.98
C GLN A 261 -3.34 6.56 -43.25
N LYS A 262 -4.66 6.74 -43.12
CA LYS A 262 -5.55 7.06 -44.25
C LYS A 262 -5.60 8.54 -44.65
N GLU A 263 -5.11 9.46 -43.81
CA GLU A 263 -5.08 10.90 -44.11
C GLU A 263 -3.72 11.41 -44.61
N ASN A 264 -2.68 10.56 -44.68
CA ASN A 264 -1.37 10.92 -45.23
C ASN A 264 -1.00 10.20 -46.55
N GLU A 265 -1.98 9.62 -47.26
CA GLU A 265 -1.80 9.04 -48.61
C GLU A 265 -1.84 10.07 -49.75
N LYS A 266 -1.51 11.34 -49.48
CA LYS A 266 -1.19 12.33 -50.52
C LYS A 266 -0.06 13.24 -50.07
N GLU A 267 1.11 12.65 -49.84
CA GLU A 267 2.41 13.18 -50.25
C GLU A 267 3.50 12.26 -49.70
N LYS A 268 4.34 11.77 -50.61
CA LYS A 268 5.61 11.01 -50.43
C LYS A 268 5.58 9.52 -50.76
N GLU A 269 5.17 9.23 -51.99
CA GLU A 269 5.92 8.27 -52.82
C GLU A 269 7.33 8.84 -53.07
N LYS A 270 8.30 8.56 -52.18
CA LYS A 270 9.75 8.55 -52.49
C LYS A 270 10.70 8.11 -51.37
N GLU A 271 10.22 7.58 -50.24
CA GLU A 271 11.11 7.07 -49.17
C GLU A 271 10.82 5.62 -48.72
N ILE A 272 10.10 4.83 -49.54
CA ILE A 272 9.59 3.51 -49.12
C ILE A 272 10.62 2.35 -49.20
N GLU A 273 11.79 2.53 -49.79
CA GLU A 273 12.78 1.43 -49.88
C GLU A 273 13.78 1.34 -48.72
N LYS A 274 13.69 2.21 -47.70
CA LYS A 274 14.55 2.13 -46.49
C LYS A 274 13.82 1.86 -45.18
N GLU A 275 12.48 1.89 -45.16
CA GLU A 275 11.69 1.62 -43.94
C GLU A 275 11.28 0.15 -43.77
N ILE A 276 11.29 -0.64 -44.86
CA ILE A 276 10.84 -2.04 -44.86
C ILE A 276 11.78 -3.00 -44.09
N GLU A 277 13.03 -2.63 -43.84
CA GLU A 277 13.94 -3.40 -42.97
C GLU A 277 13.76 -3.10 -41.47
N ASN A 278 13.35 -1.88 -41.09
CA ASN A 278 13.19 -1.48 -39.68
C ASN A 278 11.82 -1.89 -39.08
N GLU A 279 10.77 -2.04 -39.89
CA GLU A 279 9.46 -2.51 -39.41
C GLU A 279 9.46 -4.01 -39.06
N ASN A 280 10.22 -4.81 -39.81
CA ASN A 280 10.36 -6.25 -39.56
C ASN A 280 11.17 -6.57 -38.29
N GLU A 281 12.07 -5.69 -37.87
CA GLU A 281 12.77 -5.81 -36.58
C GLU A 281 11.87 -5.40 -35.40
N ASN A 282 11.09 -4.32 -35.54
CA ASN A 282 10.16 -3.85 -34.50
C ASN A 282 8.98 -4.81 -34.25
N GLU A 283 8.46 -5.47 -35.28
CA GLU A 283 7.41 -6.50 -35.11
C GLU A 283 7.94 -7.74 -34.39
N LYS A 284 9.16 -8.19 -34.72
CA LYS A 284 9.82 -9.29 -34.01
C LYS A 284 10.15 -8.94 -32.56
N GLU A 285 10.59 -7.72 -32.29
CA GLU A 285 10.81 -7.26 -30.91
C GLU A 285 9.50 -7.19 -30.11
N MET A 286 8.39 -6.72 -30.71
CA MET A 286 7.08 -6.72 -30.06
C MET A 286 6.53 -8.13 -29.81
N GLU A 287 6.73 -9.08 -30.72
CA GLU A 287 6.35 -10.49 -30.49
C GLU A 287 7.14 -11.12 -29.35
N ILE A 288 8.45 -10.87 -29.29
CA ILE A 288 9.31 -11.34 -28.19
C ILE A 288 8.92 -10.67 -26.85
N GLU A 289 8.58 -9.38 -26.85
CA GLU A 289 8.10 -8.66 -25.68
C GLU A 289 6.74 -9.19 -25.20
N ASN A 290 5.82 -9.49 -26.13
CA ASN A 290 4.52 -10.06 -25.82
C ASN A 290 4.62 -11.50 -25.28
N GLU A 291 5.49 -12.34 -25.85
CA GLU A 291 5.78 -13.67 -25.30
C GLU A 291 6.38 -13.58 -23.89
N LYS A 292 7.26 -12.61 -23.61
CA LYS A 292 7.81 -12.37 -22.27
C LYS A 292 6.70 -11.95 -21.30
N ILE A 293 5.79 -11.07 -21.72
CA ILE A 293 4.64 -10.63 -20.91
C ILE A 293 3.67 -11.79 -20.63
N GLU A 294 3.45 -12.67 -21.60
CA GLU A 294 2.53 -13.80 -21.47
C GLU A 294 3.13 -14.91 -20.58
N LYS A 295 4.42 -15.23 -20.76
CA LYS A 295 5.18 -16.10 -19.82
C LYS A 295 5.23 -15.50 -18.41
N GLN A 296 5.34 -14.18 -18.29
CA GLN A 296 5.29 -13.47 -17.01
C GLN A 296 3.89 -13.56 -16.36
N ARG A 297 2.81 -13.51 -17.14
CA ARG A 297 1.43 -13.69 -16.66
C ARG A 297 1.14 -15.13 -16.22
N GLU A 298 1.59 -16.13 -16.97
CA GLU A 298 1.47 -17.55 -16.58
C GLU A 298 2.25 -17.87 -15.30
N LEU A 299 3.42 -17.25 -15.11
CA LEU A 299 4.18 -17.29 -13.86
C LEU A 299 3.43 -16.56 -12.73
N GLU A 300 2.87 -15.39 -12.98
CA GLU A 300 2.08 -14.64 -12.00
C GLU A 300 0.84 -15.40 -11.54
N ASP A 301 0.13 -16.09 -12.45
CA ASP A 301 -1.03 -16.93 -12.13
C ASP A 301 -0.66 -18.21 -11.38
N LYS A 302 0.54 -18.80 -11.59
CA LYS A 302 1.07 -19.91 -10.78
C LYS A 302 1.36 -19.50 -9.32
N PHE A 303 1.63 -18.22 -9.05
CA PHE A 303 1.97 -17.71 -7.70
C PHE A 303 0.87 -16.83 -7.06
N LEU A 304 -0.18 -16.47 -7.79
CA LEU A 304 -1.35 -15.72 -7.32
C LEU A 304 -2.55 -16.62 -7.07
N VAL A 305 -2.57 -17.31 -5.93
CA VAL A 305 -3.83 -17.89 -5.44
C VAL A 305 -4.80 -16.75 -5.10
N LYS A 306 -5.97 -16.73 -5.75
CA LYS A 306 -7.10 -15.84 -5.46
C LYS A 306 -7.38 -15.83 -3.96
N TYR A 307 -7.51 -14.63 -3.39
CA TYR A 307 -7.95 -14.42 -2.02
C TYR A 307 -9.30 -15.12 -1.80
N ASP A 308 -9.34 -16.10 -0.90
CA ASP A 308 -10.55 -16.80 -0.44
C ASP A 308 -11.15 -16.02 0.74
N PRO A 309 -12.23 -15.24 0.52
CA PRO A 309 -12.85 -14.43 1.57
C PRO A 309 -13.68 -15.27 2.57
N GLU A 310 -13.86 -16.58 2.32
CA GLU A 310 -14.63 -17.49 3.18
C GLU A 310 -13.74 -18.31 4.14
N ALA A 311 -12.41 -18.26 3.97
CA ALA A 311 -11.49 -18.82 4.95
C ALA A 311 -11.71 -18.16 6.32
N GLN A 312 -12.27 -18.91 7.28
CA GLN A 312 -12.18 -18.55 8.70
C GLN A 312 -10.71 -18.23 8.98
N ILE A 313 -10.38 -16.96 9.28
CA ILE A 313 -9.00 -16.56 9.56
C ILE A 313 -8.67 -17.04 10.98
N ILE A 314 -8.41 -18.34 11.12
CA ILE A 314 -7.77 -18.91 12.29
C ILE A 314 -6.33 -18.43 12.22
N THR A 315 -5.94 -17.59 13.17
CA THR A 315 -4.59 -17.00 13.20
C THR A 315 -3.64 -17.92 13.96
N SER A 316 -2.36 -17.89 13.62
CA SER A 316 -1.30 -18.54 14.39
C SER A 316 -1.36 -18.19 15.89
N LYS A 317 -1.71 -16.93 16.22
CA LYS A 317 -1.89 -16.48 17.62
C LYS A 317 -3.06 -17.20 18.31
N SER A 318 -4.18 -17.38 17.60
CA SER A 318 -5.33 -18.11 18.12
C SER A 318 -4.98 -19.56 18.44
N VAL A 319 -4.30 -20.24 17.52
CA VAL A 319 -3.86 -21.63 17.71
C VAL A 319 -2.90 -21.74 18.89
N LYS A 320 -1.89 -20.86 18.97
CA LYS A 320 -0.94 -20.85 20.08
C LYS A 320 -1.62 -20.65 21.43
N ASN A 321 -2.60 -19.74 21.50
CA ASN A 321 -3.32 -19.48 22.74
C ASN A 321 -4.19 -20.67 23.17
N SER A 322 -4.85 -21.35 22.22
CA SER A 322 -5.67 -22.53 22.49
C SER A 322 -4.85 -23.73 22.97
N LEU A 323 -3.59 -23.86 22.55
CA LEU A 323 -2.72 -24.98 22.91
C LEU A 323 -1.84 -24.72 24.14
N LYS A 324 -1.83 -23.52 24.71
CA LYS A 324 -0.81 -23.11 25.70
C LYS A 324 -0.72 -24.05 26.93
N ASN A 325 -1.87 -24.52 27.42
CA ASN A 325 -1.97 -25.32 28.63
C ASN A 325 -2.50 -26.74 28.37
N ILE A 326 -2.49 -27.20 27.12
CA ILE A 326 -3.02 -28.52 26.78
C ILE A 326 -2.06 -29.62 27.24
N THR A 327 -2.61 -30.69 27.80
CA THR A 327 -1.87 -31.91 28.15
C THR A 327 -1.66 -32.80 26.93
N LYS A 328 -0.80 -33.80 27.06
CA LYS A 328 -0.57 -34.79 26.00
C LYS A 328 -1.85 -35.58 25.70
N ASP A 329 -2.51 -36.09 26.73
CA ASP A 329 -3.70 -36.94 26.59
C ASP A 329 -4.85 -36.18 25.92
N GLU A 330 -5.12 -34.94 26.35
CA GLU A 330 -6.14 -34.07 25.74
C GLU A 330 -5.89 -33.79 24.25
N LEU A 331 -4.62 -33.68 23.84
CA LEU A 331 -4.29 -33.43 22.43
C LEU A 331 -4.28 -34.73 21.60
N GLU A 332 -3.89 -35.86 22.19
CA GLU A 332 -3.95 -37.18 21.54
C GLU A 332 -5.37 -37.61 21.16
N GLU A 333 -6.38 -37.19 21.92
CA GLU A 333 -7.79 -37.40 21.58
C GLU A 333 -8.23 -36.63 20.31
N LEU A 334 -7.54 -35.54 19.97
CA LEU A 334 -7.90 -34.65 18.87
C LEU A 334 -7.08 -34.90 17.60
N CYS A 335 -5.79 -35.20 17.75
CA CYS A 335 -4.88 -35.38 16.63
C CYS A 335 -3.71 -36.33 16.96
N PRO A 336 -3.06 -36.94 15.95
CA PRO A 336 -1.99 -37.90 16.18
C PRO A 336 -0.73 -37.26 16.79
N ILE A 337 -0.17 -37.91 17.80
CA ILE A 337 1.11 -37.55 18.43
C ILE A 337 2.06 -38.77 18.33
N PRO A 338 3.17 -38.69 17.57
CA PRO A 338 3.67 -37.52 16.84
C PRO A 338 2.83 -37.22 15.59
N PRO A 339 2.96 -36.03 15.00
CA PRO A 339 2.22 -35.65 13.79
C PRO A 339 2.41 -36.63 12.63
N GLU A 340 1.39 -36.73 11.77
CA GLU A 340 1.50 -37.50 10.54
C GLU A 340 2.64 -36.99 9.64
N PRO A 341 3.34 -37.91 8.93
CA PRO A 341 4.28 -37.57 7.88
C PRO A 341 3.68 -36.56 6.88
N VAL A 342 4.43 -35.49 6.62
CA VAL A 342 4.04 -34.46 5.66
C VAL A 342 3.94 -35.07 4.26
N LYS A 343 2.79 -34.89 3.60
CA LYS A 343 2.50 -35.42 2.26
C LYS A 343 3.03 -34.53 1.13
N GLU A 344 3.07 -33.22 1.37
CA GLU A 344 3.44 -32.22 0.38
C GLU A 344 4.15 -31.04 1.05
N GLN A 345 5.12 -30.42 0.37
CA GLN A 345 5.81 -29.25 0.91
C GLN A 345 4.97 -27.97 0.83
N THR A 346 5.36 -26.97 1.63
CA THR A 346 4.81 -25.62 1.48
C THR A 346 5.23 -24.95 0.18
N SER A 347 4.35 -24.14 -0.39
CA SER A 347 4.68 -23.17 -1.44
C SER A 347 4.93 -21.78 -0.83
N VAL A 348 5.96 -21.08 -1.31
CA VAL A 348 6.24 -19.71 -0.87
C VAL A 348 5.44 -18.71 -1.68
N ILE A 349 5.06 -17.61 -1.04
CA ILE A 349 4.37 -16.52 -1.69
C ILE A 349 4.92 -15.19 -1.23
N ILE A 350 5.24 -14.33 -2.19
CA ILE A 350 5.87 -13.05 -1.95
C ILE A 350 5.00 -11.97 -2.56
N TYR A 351 4.64 -10.98 -1.75
CA TYR A 351 3.90 -9.82 -2.20
C TYR A 351 4.57 -8.54 -1.72
N PHE A 352 4.59 -7.54 -2.58
CA PHE A 352 5.05 -6.21 -2.26
C PHE A 352 3.85 -5.32 -2.00
N THR A 353 3.89 -4.59 -0.90
CA THR A 353 2.92 -3.54 -0.61
C THR A 353 3.69 -2.26 -0.36
N SER A 354 3.22 -1.17 -0.94
CA SER A 354 3.96 0.08 -0.91
C SER A 354 3.04 1.19 -0.38
N LYS A 355 3.60 2.12 0.38
CA LYS A 355 2.81 3.21 0.96
C LYS A 355 2.42 4.21 -0.12
N PRO A 356 1.18 4.72 -0.09
CA PRO A 356 0.79 5.79 -1.00
C PRO A 356 1.59 7.06 -0.75
N ILE A 357 1.88 7.78 -1.83
CA ILE A 357 2.48 9.12 -1.77
C ILE A 357 1.35 10.14 -1.83
N TYR A 358 1.40 11.17 -0.98
CA TYR A 358 0.39 12.23 -0.95
C TYR A 358 1.00 13.51 -1.47
N ILE A 359 0.36 14.13 -2.46
CA ILE A 359 0.79 15.40 -3.05
C ILE A 359 -0.28 16.44 -2.77
N PHE A 360 0.09 17.50 -2.08
CA PHE A 360 -0.69 18.70 -1.95
C PHE A 360 -0.43 19.64 -3.13
N GLY A 361 -1.48 20.30 -3.60
CA GLY A 361 -1.37 21.39 -4.55
C GLY A 361 -2.63 22.25 -4.54
N LYS A 362 -2.66 23.27 -5.39
CA LYS A 362 -3.86 24.05 -5.70
C LYS A 362 -4.09 24.08 -7.20
N TYR A 363 -5.32 23.89 -7.65
CA TYR A 363 -5.67 24.00 -9.06
C TYR A 363 -6.44 25.29 -9.34
N CYS A 364 -6.25 25.84 -10.53
CA CYS A 364 -7.13 26.83 -11.12
C CYS A 364 -7.80 26.22 -12.36
N LYS A 365 -9.06 26.55 -12.58
CA LYS A 365 -9.92 26.07 -13.66
C LYS A 365 -10.46 27.30 -14.41
N MET A 366 -10.07 27.45 -15.67
CA MET A 366 -10.46 28.57 -16.54
C MET A 366 -11.76 28.28 -17.31
N SER A 367 -12.04 27.00 -17.58
CA SER A 367 -13.23 26.58 -18.33
C SER A 367 -14.51 26.62 -17.50
N ARG A 368 -15.65 26.89 -18.15
CA ARG A 368 -17.02 26.71 -17.61
C ARG A 368 -17.69 25.41 -18.09
N ASN A 369 -16.95 24.54 -18.77
CA ASN A 369 -17.49 23.34 -19.41
C ASN A 369 -16.85 22.03 -18.91
N ILE A 370 -15.96 22.11 -17.91
CA ILE A 370 -15.30 20.92 -17.34
C ILE A 370 -15.73 20.66 -15.89
N PRO A 371 -16.10 19.42 -15.53
CA PRO A 371 -16.35 19.06 -14.14
C PRO A 371 -15.06 18.96 -13.33
N ASN A 372 -15.20 19.00 -12.01
CA ASN A 372 -14.08 18.81 -11.09
C ASN A 372 -13.55 17.36 -11.09
N ALA A 373 -14.46 16.38 -11.14
CA ALA A 373 -14.17 14.95 -11.18
C ALA A 373 -14.89 14.32 -12.39
N PRO A 374 -14.49 13.13 -12.87
CA PRO A 374 -15.15 12.45 -13.99
C PRO A 374 -16.66 12.33 -13.76
N TRP A 375 -17.45 12.78 -14.74
CA TRP A 375 -18.90 12.82 -14.62
C TRP A 375 -19.53 11.69 -15.43
N TYR A 376 -20.29 10.83 -14.75
CA TYR A 376 -21.02 9.72 -15.35
C TYR A 376 -22.52 9.84 -15.03
N ILE A 377 -23.35 9.47 -16.00
CA ILE A 377 -24.80 9.26 -15.82
C ILE A 377 -25.08 7.82 -16.24
N GLY A 378 -25.42 6.97 -15.27
CA GLY A 378 -25.39 5.52 -15.49
C GLY A 378 -23.96 5.08 -15.81
N ASP A 379 -23.78 4.39 -16.93
CA ASP A 379 -22.47 3.97 -17.43
C ASP A 379 -21.91 4.92 -18.52
N GLU A 380 -22.67 5.95 -18.93
CA GLU A 380 -22.24 6.92 -19.92
C GLU A 380 -21.42 8.07 -19.32
N ARG A 381 -20.25 8.31 -19.90
CA ARG A 381 -19.40 9.47 -19.57
C ARG A 381 -19.98 10.75 -20.16
N LYS A 382 -20.09 11.80 -19.33
CA LYS A 382 -20.50 13.15 -19.76
C LYS A 382 -19.30 14.10 -19.75
N GLY A 383 -19.03 14.69 -20.91
CA GLY A 383 -17.84 15.51 -21.15
C GLY A 383 -16.57 14.69 -21.32
N ASN A 384 -15.56 15.30 -21.95
CA ASN A 384 -14.36 14.57 -22.37
C ASN A 384 -13.33 14.42 -21.24
N TYR A 385 -13.22 15.38 -20.32
CA TYR A 385 -12.20 15.43 -19.28
C TYR A 385 -12.69 16.14 -18.02
N SER A 386 -11.96 15.98 -16.92
CA SER A 386 -12.18 16.65 -15.64
C SER A 386 -10.89 17.25 -15.09
N VAL A 387 -11.01 18.17 -14.13
CA VAL A 387 -9.84 18.74 -13.42
C VAL A 387 -8.99 17.62 -12.79
N GLU A 388 -9.64 16.65 -12.15
CA GLU A 388 -8.99 15.48 -11.57
C GLU A 388 -8.11 14.75 -12.60
N GLU A 389 -8.62 14.46 -13.79
CA GLU A 389 -7.86 13.71 -14.80
C GLU A 389 -6.66 14.49 -15.33
N PHE A 390 -6.83 15.79 -15.59
CA PHE A 390 -5.74 16.66 -16.03
C PHE A 390 -4.61 16.73 -15.02
N VAL A 391 -4.94 16.82 -13.73
CA VAL A 391 -3.96 16.94 -12.64
C VAL A 391 -3.32 15.59 -12.29
N SER A 392 -4.12 14.53 -12.27
CA SER A 392 -3.71 13.24 -11.72
C SER A 392 -2.68 12.52 -12.59
N ARG A 393 -2.83 12.56 -13.92
CA ARG A 393 -1.96 11.79 -14.84
C ARG A 393 -0.49 12.22 -14.79
N PRO A 394 -0.13 13.51 -14.97
CA PRO A 394 1.27 13.95 -14.89
C PRO A 394 1.91 13.64 -13.53
N LEU A 395 1.17 13.88 -12.44
CA LEU A 395 1.65 13.63 -11.09
C LEU A 395 1.83 12.14 -10.81
N THR A 396 0.90 11.27 -11.24
CA THR A 396 1.00 9.81 -11.02
C THR A 396 2.21 9.22 -11.76
N ASN A 397 2.48 9.70 -12.98
CA ASN A 397 3.56 9.20 -13.82
C ASN A 397 4.96 9.43 -13.24
N ILE A 398 5.19 10.59 -12.59
CA ILE A 398 6.52 10.93 -12.02
C ILE A 398 6.94 10.00 -10.87
N PHE A 399 5.98 9.37 -10.21
CA PHE A 399 6.21 8.39 -9.16
C PHE A 399 6.02 6.95 -9.65
N SER A 400 5.73 6.77 -10.95
CA SER A 400 5.39 5.49 -11.56
C SER A 400 4.32 4.74 -10.75
N GLY A 401 3.28 5.47 -10.33
CA GLY A 401 2.13 4.90 -9.61
C GLY A 401 1.15 4.20 -10.54
N THR A 402 0.40 3.23 -10.01
CA THR A 402 -0.56 2.45 -10.82
C THR A 402 -1.90 3.16 -10.98
N HIS A 403 -2.32 3.90 -9.96
CA HIS A 403 -3.55 4.71 -9.96
C HIS A 403 -3.45 5.79 -8.89
N SER A 404 -4.39 6.72 -8.91
CA SER A 404 -4.46 7.78 -7.91
C SER A 404 -5.89 8.08 -7.44
N GLY A 405 -5.98 8.68 -6.25
CA GLY A 405 -7.20 9.20 -5.68
C GLY A 405 -7.10 10.71 -5.49
N PHE A 406 -8.00 11.46 -6.10
CA PHE A 406 -8.03 12.92 -6.01
C PHE A 406 -9.06 13.40 -4.98
N VAL A 407 -8.64 14.32 -4.11
CA VAL A 407 -9.50 14.90 -3.07
C VAL A 407 -9.29 16.41 -3.04
N SER A 408 -10.31 17.18 -3.41
CA SER A 408 -10.28 18.64 -3.34
C SER A 408 -10.99 19.20 -2.09
N SER A 409 -10.56 20.37 -1.63
CA SER A 409 -11.20 21.12 -0.53
C SER A 409 -12.50 21.76 -1.00
N GLY A 410 -13.55 20.94 -1.09
CA GLY A 410 -14.81 21.29 -1.74
C GLY A 410 -14.73 21.18 -3.27
N ARG A 411 -15.81 21.56 -3.95
CA ARG A 411 -15.94 21.52 -5.41
C ARG A 411 -16.76 22.71 -5.90
N GLU A 412 -16.56 23.10 -7.15
CA GLU A 412 -17.40 24.05 -7.86
C GLU A 412 -18.25 23.34 -8.92
N ASP A 413 -19.33 23.98 -9.35
CA ASP A 413 -20.16 23.47 -10.46
C ASP A 413 -19.38 23.55 -11.79
N ILE A 414 -19.88 22.87 -12.83
CA ILE A 414 -19.24 22.79 -14.15
C ILE A 414 -19.08 24.18 -14.75
N ASP A 415 -20.12 25.02 -14.65
CA ASP A 415 -20.21 26.39 -15.16
C ASP A 415 -19.41 27.43 -14.36
N VAL A 416 -18.69 27.02 -13.31
CA VAL A 416 -17.96 27.91 -12.40
C VAL A 416 -16.46 27.79 -12.59
N ARG A 417 -15.77 28.92 -12.73
CA ARG A 417 -14.30 28.98 -12.78
C ARG A 417 -13.69 28.94 -11.38
N MET A 418 -12.48 28.43 -11.27
CA MET A 418 -11.66 28.51 -10.06
C MET A 418 -10.41 29.33 -10.39
N LEU A 419 -10.34 30.56 -9.92
CA LEU A 419 -9.30 31.54 -10.23
C LEU A 419 -8.47 31.89 -8.98
N GLY A 420 -7.75 33.02 -9.05
CA GLY A 420 -7.06 33.63 -7.91
C GLY A 420 -6.11 32.65 -7.21
N THR A 421 -6.35 32.39 -5.92
CA THR A 421 -5.47 31.51 -5.11
C THR A 421 -5.53 30.03 -5.50
N GLY A 422 -6.50 29.61 -6.31
CA GLY A 422 -6.73 28.21 -6.67
C GLY A 422 -7.38 27.39 -5.55
N ARG A 423 -8.02 26.27 -5.89
CA ARG A 423 -8.62 25.35 -4.92
C ARG A 423 -7.57 24.31 -4.48
N PRO A 424 -7.35 24.15 -3.17
CA PRO A 424 -6.49 23.10 -2.64
C PRO A 424 -6.99 21.68 -2.95
N PHE A 425 -6.06 20.79 -3.26
CA PHE A 425 -6.28 19.37 -3.46
C PHE A 425 -5.18 18.52 -2.82
N ILE A 426 -5.51 17.26 -2.59
CA ILE A 426 -4.59 16.17 -2.26
C ILE A 426 -4.75 15.10 -3.34
N LEU A 427 -3.64 14.69 -3.92
CA LEU A 427 -3.56 13.52 -4.78
C LEU A 427 -2.87 12.39 -4.01
N GLU A 428 -3.55 11.25 -3.89
CA GLU A 428 -3.01 10.01 -3.34
C GLU A 428 -2.52 9.14 -4.49
N ILE A 429 -1.22 8.89 -4.58
CA ILE A 429 -0.65 8.01 -5.60
C ILE A 429 -0.45 6.64 -4.97
N TYR A 430 -1.12 5.62 -5.52
CA TYR A 430 -1.07 4.26 -5.03
C TYR A 430 -0.04 3.42 -5.79
N GLU A 431 0.56 2.48 -5.06
CA GLU A 431 1.59 1.56 -5.55
C GLU A 431 2.74 2.25 -6.31
N PRO A 432 3.30 3.37 -5.82
CA PRO A 432 4.39 4.04 -6.50
C PRO A 432 5.63 3.14 -6.56
N LYS A 433 6.32 3.19 -7.70
CA LYS A 433 7.62 2.54 -7.88
C LYS A 433 8.77 3.48 -7.54
N ILE A 434 8.59 4.78 -7.72
CA ILE A 434 9.63 5.77 -7.41
C ILE A 434 9.21 6.54 -6.17
N TYR A 435 10.04 6.51 -5.12
CA TYR A 435 9.79 7.23 -3.87
C TYR A 435 10.55 8.56 -3.86
N LYS A 436 9.84 9.67 -3.67
CA LYS A 436 10.48 10.99 -3.52
C LYS A 436 9.85 11.72 -2.35
N GLN A 437 10.68 12.17 -1.40
CA GLN A 437 10.21 12.97 -0.27
C GLN A 437 9.90 14.42 -0.66
N MET A 438 10.44 14.88 -1.79
CA MET A 438 10.20 16.21 -2.34
C MET A 438 10.26 16.20 -3.86
N LEU A 439 9.61 17.18 -4.47
CA LEU A 439 9.74 17.48 -5.90
C LEU A 439 10.73 18.64 -6.07
N SER A 440 11.69 18.49 -6.97
CA SER A 440 12.60 19.56 -7.38
C SER A 440 11.85 20.70 -8.09
N LEU A 441 12.47 21.87 -8.17
CA LEU A 441 11.88 23.01 -8.90
C LEU A 441 11.68 22.70 -10.39
N LYS A 442 12.59 21.93 -10.99
CA LYS A 442 12.49 21.50 -12.40
C LYS A 442 11.29 20.60 -12.61
N GLU A 443 11.13 19.57 -11.78
CA GLU A 443 9.97 18.67 -11.85
C GLU A 443 8.65 19.42 -11.65
N LYS A 444 8.58 20.32 -10.66
CA LYS A 444 7.38 21.15 -10.43
C LYS A 444 7.02 21.96 -11.67
N LYS A 445 7.99 22.62 -12.31
CA LYS A 445 7.75 23.41 -13.54
C LYS A 445 7.24 22.51 -14.68
N GLN A 446 7.91 21.38 -14.92
CA GLN A 446 7.51 20.42 -15.95
C GLN A 446 6.09 19.88 -15.72
N ILE A 447 5.73 19.54 -14.48
CA ILE A 447 4.38 19.09 -14.14
C ILE A 447 3.33 20.17 -14.45
N VAL A 448 3.59 21.41 -14.02
CA VAL A 448 2.66 22.53 -14.22
C VAL A 448 2.44 22.77 -15.71
N GLU A 449 3.51 22.74 -16.50
CA GLU A 449 3.48 22.88 -17.96
C GLU A 449 2.73 21.72 -18.63
N GLN A 450 2.98 20.48 -18.21
CA GLN A 450 2.24 19.31 -18.72
C GLN A 450 0.74 19.40 -18.44
N VAL A 451 0.34 19.78 -17.23
CA VAL A 451 -1.08 19.98 -16.89
C VAL A 451 -1.69 21.08 -17.75
N PHE A 452 -0.97 22.20 -17.92
CA PHE A 452 -1.44 23.31 -18.76
C PHE A 452 -1.61 22.88 -20.22
N ASN A 453 -0.63 22.20 -20.80
CA ASN A 453 -0.64 21.78 -22.21
C ASN A 453 -1.69 20.70 -22.49
N ILE A 454 -1.77 19.64 -21.66
CA ILE A 454 -2.76 18.56 -21.84
C ILE A 454 -4.19 19.08 -21.64
N SER A 455 -4.36 20.11 -20.81
CA SER A 455 -5.66 20.77 -20.64
C SER A 455 -5.92 21.90 -21.61
N GLU A 456 -5.05 22.14 -22.60
CA GLU A 456 -5.18 23.24 -23.58
C GLU A 456 -5.36 24.62 -22.91
N GLY A 457 -4.63 24.83 -21.81
CA GLY A 457 -4.66 26.05 -21.00
C GLY A 457 -5.86 26.18 -20.06
N LEU A 458 -6.75 25.19 -20.00
CA LEU A 458 -7.98 25.25 -19.19
C LEU A 458 -7.74 25.00 -17.71
N VAL A 459 -6.67 24.28 -17.35
CA VAL A 459 -6.31 23.96 -15.97
C VAL A 459 -4.84 24.28 -15.74
N THR A 460 -4.55 24.91 -14.61
CA THR A 460 -3.18 25.07 -14.12
C THR A 460 -3.12 24.70 -12.65
N ILE A 461 -1.93 24.38 -12.16
CA ILE A 461 -1.69 23.99 -10.78
C ILE A 461 -0.51 24.75 -10.19
N LYS A 462 -0.49 24.85 -8.86
CA LYS A 462 0.56 25.54 -8.10
C LYS A 462 0.70 24.97 -6.70
N ASP A 463 1.70 25.45 -5.98
CA ASP A 463 2.00 25.10 -4.59
C ASP A 463 2.20 23.58 -4.37
N LEU A 464 2.74 22.87 -5.36
CA LEU A 464 2.98 21.43 -5.29
C LEU A 464 3.97 21.06 -4.18
N LYS A 465 3.55 20.17 -3.28
CA LYS A 465 4.35 19.65 -2.17
C LYS A 465 4.02 18.19 -1.90
N VAL A 466 5.03 17.34 -1.72
CA VAL A 466 4.84 16.01 -1.13
C VAL A 466 4.56 16.19 0.35
N VAL A 467 3.52 15.53 0.86
CA VAL A 467 3.03 15.70 2.24
C VAL A 467 2.71 14.36 2.88
N GLY A 468 2.51 14.36 4.20
CA GLY A 468 2.04 13.19 4.93
C GLY A 468 0.54 12.97 4.82
N LYS A 469 0.10 11.74 5.11
CA LYS A 469 -1.33 11.33 5.13
C LYS A 469 -2.25 12.24 5.94
N SER A 470 -1.74 12.92 6.97
CA SER A 470 -2.50 13.84 7.82
C SER A 470 -3.12 15.02 7.05
N TYR A 471 -2.51 15.43 5.93
CA TYR A 471 -3.04 16.50 5.07
C TYR A 471 -4.37 16.15 4.41
N ARG A 472 -4.63 14.85 4.16
CA ARG A 472 -5.90 14.39 3.60
C ARG A 472 -7.09 14.88 4.42
N LYS A 473 -7.02 14.75 5.76
CA LYS A 473 -8.08 15.18 6.67
C LYS A 473 -8.24 16.71 6.64
N LYS A 474 -7.12 17.45 6.67
CA LYS A 474 -7.10 18.92 6.60
C LYS A 474 -7.73 19.48 5.32
N THR A 475 -7.60 18.76 4.20
CA THR A 475 -8.20 19.16 2.91
C THR A 475 -9.70 18.90 2.87
N ILE A 476 -10.20 17.86 3.54
CA ILE A 476 -11.64 17.53 3.58
C ILE A 476 -12.40 18.45 4.54
N GLU A 477 -11.81 18.78 5.68
CA GLU A 477 -12.40 19.68 6.67
C GLU A 477 -12.48 21.10 6.09
N GLY A 478 -13.67 21.62 5.84
CA GLY A 478 -13.79 22.96 5.22
C GLY A 478 -15.12 23.69 5.35
N GLU A 479 -16.01 23.26 6.24
CA GLU A 479 -17.27 23.98 6.49
C GLU A 479 -17.02 25.34 7.19
N ASN A 480 -16.01 25.43 8.06
CA ASN A 480 -15.66 26.66 8.77
C ASN A 480 -14.65 27.54 8.05
N LYS A 481 -14.46 27.35 6.74
CA LYS A 481 -13.43 28.04 5.94
C LYS A 481 -14.07 29.13 5.08
N ARG A 482 -13.42 30.29 4.99
CA ARG A 482 -13.84 31.40 4.13
C ARG A 482 -13.60 31.09 2.66
N LYS A 483 -14.57 31.44 1.81
CA LYS A 483 -14.50 31.31 0.36
C LYS A 483 -14.87 32.63 -0.30
N GLY A 484 -14.01 33.10 -1.20
CA GLY A 484 -14.22 34.31 -1.98
C GLY A 484 -14.77 34.00 -3.36
N TYR A 485 -15.75 34.78 -3.80
CA TYR A 485 -16.43 34.63 -5.08
C TYR A 485 -16.53 35.97 -5.79
N ARG A 486 -16.55 35.93 -7.13
CA ARG A 486 -16.94 37.04 -8.00
C ARG A 486 -18.18 36.65 -8.78
N CYS A 487 -19.18 37.50 -8.71
CA CYS A 487 -20.50 37.26 -9.27
C CYS A 487 -20.79 38.28 -10.36
N VAL A 488 -21.23 37.83 -11.53
CA VAL A 488 -21.92 38.67 -12.52
C VAL A 488 -23.41 38.42 -12.33
N VAL A 489 -24.14 39.47 -11.98
CA VAL A 489 -25.56 39.38 -11.62
C VAL A 489 -26.37 40.21 -12.59
N TRP A 490 -27.45 39.61 -13.10
CA TRP A 490 -28.48 40.32 -13.84
C TRP A 490 -29.63 40.67 -12.90
N CYS A 491 -30.16 41.87 -13.02
CA CYS A 491 -31.31 42.39 -12.29
C CYS A 491 -32.37 42.88 -13.27
N LYS A 492 -33.64 42.57 -13.01
CA LYS A 492 -34.76 43.02 -13.85
C LYS A 492 -34.93 44.55 -13.83
N CYS A 493 -34.53 45.20 -12.75
CA CYS A 493 -34.66 46.63 -12.50
C CYS A 493 -33.27 47.26 -12.33
N SER A 494 -33.18 48.60 -12.44
CA SER A 494 -31.94 49.32 -12.14
C SER A 494 -31.49 49.08 -10.71
N PHE A 495 -30.19 48.87 -10.52
CA PHE A 495 -29.61 48.66 -9.20
C PHE A 495 -29.44 49.99 -8.45
N ASP A 496 -30.14 50.14 -7.32
CA ASP A 496 -29.95 51.25 -6.40
C ASP A 496 -28.97 50.85 -5.28
N GLN A 497 -27.75 51.34 -5.39
CA GLN A 497 -26.69 51.04 -4.44
C GLN A 497 -26.95 51.64 -3.05
N GLN A 498 -27.59 52.81 -2.96
CA GLN A 498 -27.87 53.45 -1.67
C GLN A 498 -28.93 52.66 -0.91
N LEU A 499 -30.04 52.31 -1.57
CA LEU A 499 -31.09 51.48 -0.99
C LEU A 499 -30.58 50.10 -0.58
N PHE A 500 -29.74 49.47 -1.43
CA PHE A 500 -29.12 48.19 -1.10
C PHE A 500 -28.27 48.29 0.16
N THR A 501 -27.44 49.33 0.27
CA THR A 501 -26.55 49.53 1.43
C THR A 501 -27.34 49.77 2.71
N GLN A 502 -28.40 50.58 2.66
CA GLN A 502 -29.28 50.84 3.80
C GLN A 502 -29.97 49.55 4.29
N LYS A 503 -30.56 48.77 3.38
CA LYS A 503 -31.22 47.50 3.73
C LYS A 503 -30.22 46.45 4.23
N LEU A 504 -29.03 46.37 3.63
CA LEU A 504 -27.99 45.46 4.08
C LEU A 504 -27.56 45.83 5.51
N HIS A 505 -27.32 47.11 5.80
CA HIS A 505 -26.98 47.59 7.14
C HIS A 505 -28.07 47.21 8.17
N GLY A 506 -29.35 47.37 7.83
CA GLY A 506 -30.45 46.93 8.70
C GLY A 506 -30.49 45.41 8.95
N LEU A 507 -29.98 44.60 8.03
CA LEU A 507 -29.89 43.15 8.19
C LEU A 507 -28.62 42.68 8.90
N THR A 508 -27.62 43.55 9.05
CA THR A 508 -26.30 43.21 9.60
C THR A 508 -25.89 44.03 10.83
N SER A 509 -26.76 44.91 11.33
CA SER A 509 -26.51 45.76 12.50
C SER A 509 -26.15 44.96 13.74
N ASP A 510 -26.85 43.85 13.97
CA ASP A 510 -26.74 43.05 15.19
C ASP A 510 -25.64 41.97 15.09
N THR A 511 -25.01 41.87 13.93
CA THR A 511 -24.05 40.81 13.57
C THR A 511 -22.71 41.38 13.12
N ASN A 512 -22.40 42.61 13.54
CA ASN A 512 -21.14 43.30 13.24
C ASN A 512 -20.82 43.34 11.73
N GLY A 513 -21.84 43.57 10.90
CA GLY A 513 -21.71 43.64 9.44
C GLY A 513 -21.83 42.30 8.70
N GLU A 514 -21.93 41.17 9.40
CA GLU A 514 -22.05 39.84 8.77
C GLU A 514 -23.51 39.49 8.43
N LEU A 515 -23.80 39.06 7.20
CA LEU A 515 -25.16 38.67 6.81
C LEU A 515 -25.41 37.18 7.09
N ILE A 516 -26.31 36.89 8.03
CA ILE A 516 -26.70 35.53 8.40
C ILE A 516 -27.86 35.05 7.54
N LEU A 517 -27.63 33.99 6.77
CA LEU A 517 -28.59 33.36 5.87
C LEU A 517 -29.18 32.09 6.48
N LYS A 518 -30.45 31.82 6.23
CA LYS A 518 -31.08 30.51 6.39
C LYS A 518 -31.33 29.91 5.01
N GLN A 519 -30.47 28.97 4.61
CA GLN A 519 -30.57 28.29 3.31
C GLN A 519 -31.16 26.89 3.46
N LYS A 520 -32.31 26.64 2.85
CA LYS A 520 -32.76 25.25 2.63
C LYS A 520 -31.86 24.60 1.57
N THR A 521 -31.68 23.28 1.63
CA THR A 521 -31.01 22.52 0.57
C THR A 521 -31.59 22.93 -0.81
N PRO A 522 -30.79 23.47 -1.76
CA PRO A 522 -31.31 23.99 -3.02
C PRO A 522 -32.09 22.98 -3.84
N VAL A 523 -33.12 23.42 -4.56
CA VAL A 523 -33.97 22.54 -5.41
C VAL A 523 -33.12 21.68 -6.33
N ARG A 524 -32.18 22.29 -7.06
CA ARG A 524 -31.32 21.61 -8.04
C ARG A 524 -30.42 20.52 -7.46
N VAL A 525 -30.26 20.44 -6.14
CA VAL A 525 -29.42 19.42 -5.47
C VAL A 525 -30.23 18.46 -4.59
N LEU A 526 -31.55 18.61 -4.50
CA LEU A 526 -32.40 17.75 -3.67
C LEU A 526 -32.33 16.27 -4.04
N HIS A 527 -32.18 15.96 -5.33
CA HIS A 527 -32.03 14.57 -5.80
C HIS A 527 -30.80 13.85 -5.23
N ARG A 528 -29.83 14.59 -4.66
CA ARG A 528 -28.55 14.07 -4.15
C ARG A 528 -28.26 14.46 -2.70
N ARG A 529 -29.11 15.27 -2.06
CA ARG A 529 -28.90 15.79 -0.71
C ARG A 529 -30.21 15.83 0.06
N ASN A 530 -30.15 15.40 1.33
CA ASN A 530 -31.30 15.50 2.22
C ASN A 530 -31.73 16.97 2.39
N LEU A 531 -33.05 17.17 2.43
CA LEU A 531 -33.64 18.46 2.76
C LEU A 531 -33.25 18.84 4.19
N ALA A 532 -32.60 20.00 4.34
CA ALA A 532 -32.29 20.59 5.63
C ALA A 532 -32.16 22.10 5.47
N VAL A 533 -32.46 22.85 6.54
CA VAL A 533 -32.16 24.27 6.64
C VAL A 533 -30.82 24.43 7.32
N ARG A 534 -29.93 25.24 6.76
CA ARG A 534 -28.61 25.51 7.33
C ARG A 534 -28.39 27.00 7.44
N GLU A 535 -27.91 27.41 8.58
CA GLU A 535 -27.43 28.76 8.77
C GLU A 535 -26.07 28.94 8.08
N ARG A 536 -25.91 30.03 7.34
CA ARG A 536 -24.70 30.33 6.56
C ARG A 536 -24.39 31.81 6.62
N THR A 537 -23.13 32.15 6.80
CA THR A 537 -22.70 33.55 6.88
C THR A 537 -22.14 34.04 5.55
N ILE A 538 -22.56 35.23 5.12
CA ILE A 538 -21.81 36.07 4.19
C ILE A 538 -21.08 37.11 5.03
N TYR A 539 -19.75 36.99 5.07
CA TYR A 539 -18.90 37.86 5.86
C TYR A 539 -18.79 39.26 5.25
N GLU A 540 -18.67 39.33 3.93
CA GLU A 540 -18.49 40.60 3.22
C GLU A 540 -19.15 40.54 1.84
N ILE A 541 -19.77 41.65 1.45
CA ILE A 541 -20.20 41.97 0.09
C ILE A 541 -19.45 43.24 -0.31
N LYS A 542 -18.64 43.19 -1.37
CA LYS A 542 -17.79 44.32 -1.75
C LYS A 542 -17.56 44.42 -3.25
N ASN A 543 -16.87 45.47 -3.67
CA ASN A 543 -16.52 45.73 -5.07
C ASN A 543 -17.75 45.70 -5.99
N ILE A 544 -18.87 46.25 -5.51
CA ILE A 544 -20.10 46.33 -6.29
C ILE A 544 -19.88 47.37 -7.38
N LYS A 545 -19.91 46.92 -8.64
CA LYS A 545 -19.76 47.77 -9.81
C LYS A 545 -20.91 47.49 -10.78
N GLN A 546 -21.73 48.50 -11.00
CA GLN A 546 -22.74 48.45 -12.05
C GLN A 546 -22.04 48.51 -13.42
N ILE A 547 -22.35 47.55 -14.30
CA ILE A 547 -21.85 47.50 -15.68
C ILE A 547 -22.76 48.34 -16.57
N ASN A 548 -24.07 48.15 -16.42
CA ASN A 548 -25.12 48.90 -17.10
C ASN A 548 -26.41 48.84 -16.26
N GLN A 549 -27.54 49.28 -16.82
CA GLN A 549 -28.82 49.31 -16.10
C GLN A 549 -29.19 47.97 -15.44
N ASN A 550 -28.93 46.83 -16.07
CA ASN A 550 -29.38 45.51 -15.61
C ASN A 550 -28.27 44.59 -15.10
N PHE A 551 -27.00 44.92 -15.29
CA PHE A 551 -25.89 44.06 -14.91
C PHE A 551 -24.96 44.71 -13.91
N LEU A 552 -24.53 43.93 -12.93
CA LEU A 552 -23.52 44.32 -11.96
C LEU A 552 -22.51 43.20 -11.70
N ILE A 553 -21.33 43.58 -11.24
CA ILE A 553 -20.34 42.68 -10.66
C ILE A 553 -20.24 42.95 -9.18
N MET A 554 -20.13 41.90 -8.38
CA MET A 554 -19.80 42.02 -6.95
C MET A 554 -18.97 40.85 -6.46
N ASP A 555 -18.18 41.09 -5.41
CA ASP A 555 -17.38 40.09 -4.73
C ASP A 555 -18.04 39.72 -3.40
N LEU A 556 -18.07 38.42 -3.09
CA LEU A 556 -18.63 37.85 -1.86
C LEU A 556 -17.57 37.06 -1.10
N ILE A 557 -17.47 37.27 0.21
CA ILE A 557 -16.73 36.39 1.12
C ILE A 557 -17.73 35.64 1.98
N THR A 558 -17.74 34.31 1.91
CA THR A 558 -18.80 33.49 2.54
C THR A 558 -18.22 32.33 3.33
N GLN A 559 -19.04 31.78 4.23
CA GLN A 559 -18.76 30.54 4.94
C GLN A 559 -18.69 29.34 3.99
N GLY A 560 -17.95 28.32 4.40
CA GLY A 560 -17.85 27.07 3.68
C GLY A 560 -19.22 26.39 3.51
N GLY A 561 -19.63 26.22 2.26
CA GLY A 561 -20.89 25.52 1.94
C GLY A 561 -22.10 26.44 1.81
N THR A 562 -21.89 27.75 1.76
CA THR A 562 -22.89 28.71 1.27
C THR A 562 -23.18 28.48 -0.20
N TYR A 563 -24.44 28.43 -0.56
CA TYR A 563 -24.93 28.26 -1.93
C TYR A 563 -25.13 29.64 -2.57
N VAL A 564 -24.10 30.11 -3.28
CA VAL A 564 -24.06 31.49 -3.83
C VAL A 564 -25.15 31.74 -4.88
N LYS A 565 -25.42 30.78 -5.78
CA LYS A 565 -26.50 30.91 -6.79
C LYS A 565 -27.84 31.21 -6.13
N GLU A 566 -28.14 30.45 -5.07
CA GLU A 566 -29.38 30.55 -4.31
C GLU A 566 -29.43 31.77 -3.38
N PHE A 567 -28.28 32.30 -2.95
CA PHE A 567 -28.25 33.61 -2.31
C PHE A 567 -28.62 34.74 -3.28
N ILE A 568 -28.23 34.64 -4.56
CA ILE A 568 -28.58 35.67 -5.55
C ILE A 568 -30.07 35.62 -5.89
N ASN A 569 -30.54 34.50 -6.40
CA ASN A 569 -31.90 34.40 -6.94
C ASN A 569 -32.98 34.00 -5.91
N GLY A 570 -32.58 33.63 -4.69
CA GLY A 570 -33.48 33.28 -3.59
C GLY A 570 -34.06 31.86 -3.63
N ASP A 571 -33.84 31.09 -4.70
CA ASP A 571 -34.38 29.72 -4.89
C ASP A 571 -35.88 29.63 -4.56
N PHE A 572 -36.69 30.53 -5.12
CA PHE A 572 -38.14 30.64 -4.83
C PHE A 572 -38.46 30.85 -3.34
N GLY A 573 -37.66 31.66 -2.64
CA GLY A 573 -37.82 31.97 -1.21
C GLY A 573 -37.24 30.92 -0.26
N ARG A 574 -36.48 29.94 -0.77
CA ARG A 574 -35.83 28.89 0.03
C ARG A 574 -34.51 29.34 0.66
N THR A 575 -33.96 30.47 0.23
CA THR A 575 -32.87 31.17 0.89
C THR A 575 -33.37 32.51 1.41
N ASN A 576 -33.22 32.77 2.71
CA ASN A 576 -33.66 34.01 3.34
C ASN A 576 -32.64 34.51 4.39
N PRO A 577 -32.27 35.81 4.40
CA PRO A 577 -32.51 36.78 3.33
C PRO A 577 -31.79 36.36 2.03
N ASN A 578 -32.14 36.98 0.91
CA ASN A 578 -31.45 36.80 -0.38
C ASN A 578 -31.30 38.13 -1.13
N PHE A 579 -30.37 38.19 -2.09
CA PHE A 579 -30.03 39.41 -2.81
C PHE A 579 -31.23 40.01 -3.55
N ALA A 580 -32.03 39.20 -4.25
CA ALA A 580 -33.23 39.64 -4.96
C ALA A 580 -34.24 40.34 -4.02
N GLN A 581 -34.46 39.80 -2.81
CA GLN A 581 -35.31 40.42 -1.80
C GLN A 581 -34.72 41.74 -1.28
N ILE A 582 -33.41 41.78 -1.02
CA ILE A 582 -32.75 42.99 -0.51
C ILE A 582 -32.90 44.13 -1.53
N ILE A 583 -32.61 43.89 -2.81
CA ILE A 583 -32.78 44.91 -3.85
C ILE A 583 -34.25 45.18 -4.22
N GLY A 584 -35.19 44.33 -3.78
CA GLY A 584 -36.62 44.47 -4.10
C GLY A 584 -36.95 44.16 -5.56
N CYS A 585 -36.11 43.41 -6.27
CA CYS A 585 -36.28 43.10 -7.68
C CYS A 585 -35.70 41.72 -8.02
N LYS A 586 -36.26 41.05 -9.05
CA LYS A 586 -35.75 39.76 -9.51
C LYS A 586 -34.29 39.88 -9.94
N SER A 587 -33.46 38.95 -9.49
CA SER A 587 -32.06 38.84 -9.92
C SER A 587 -31.68 37.39 -10.21
N GLU A 588 -30.70 37.21 -11.10
CA GLU A 588 -30.16 35.91 -11.48
C GLU A 588 -28.63 35.97 -11.53
N LEU A 589 -27.97 34.88 -11.15
CA LEU A 589 -26.52 34.76 -11.29
C LEU A 589 -26.17 34.29 -12.70
N VAL A 590 -25.49 35.14 -13.46
CA VAL A 590 -25.12 34.88 -14.86
C VAL A 590 -23.78 34.17 -14.94
N GLN A 591 -22.81 34.62 -14.15
CA GLN A 591 -21.49 34.00 -14.08
C GLN A 591 -20.98 34.02 -12.65
N LEU A 592 -20.26 32.95 -12.29
CA LEU A 592 -19.63 32.80 -10.99
C LEU A 592 -18.19 32.34 -11.14
N ASP A 593 -17.30 33.02 -10.42
CA ASP A 593 -15.92 32.59 -10.24
C ASP A 593 -15.63 32.43 -8.76
N VAL A 594 -14.91 31.38 -8.42
CA VAL A 594 -14.27 31.27 -7.10
C VAL A 594 -12.93 31.97 -7.20
N ILE A 595 -12.67 32.93 -6.31
CA ILE A 595 -11.45 33.74 -6.29
C ILE A 595 -10.49 33.25 -5.20
N SER A 596 -11.03 32.80 -4.06
CA SER A 596 -10.21 32.30 -2.97
C SER A 596 -10.85 31.14 -2.21
N VAL A 597 -10.01 30.20 -1.79
CA VAL A 597 -10.38 29.09 -0.91
C VAL A 597 -9.33 29.00 0.19
N ASN A 598 -9.66 29.56 1.36
CA ASN A 598 -8.72 29.60 2.48
C ASN A 598 -8.74 28.27 3.24
N LEU A 599 -7.57 27.70 3.54
CA LEU A 599 -7.47 26.48 4.37
C LEU A 599 -7.43 26.77 5.86
N ASN A 600 -7.20 28.02 6.23
CA ASN A 600 -7.24 28.51 7.61
C ASN A 600 -8.54 29.33 7.80
N LYS A 601 -8.97 29.48 9.05
CA LYS A 601 -10.16 30.28 9.40
C LYS A 601 -9.97 31.74 9.01
#